data_AF-A0A1G9YMF9-F1
#
_entry.id   AF-A0A1G9YMF9-F1
#
_cell.length_a   1.000
_cell.length_b   1.000
_cell.length_c   1.000
_cell.angle_alpha   90.00
_cell.angle_beta   90.00
_cell.angle_gamma   90.00
#
_symmetry.space_group_name_H-M   'P 1'
#
loop_
_entity.id
_entity.type
_entity.pdbx_description
1 polymer ?
#
loop_
_entity_poly.entity_id
_entity_poly.type
_entity_poly.pdbx_seq_one_letter_code
_entity_poly.pdbx_strand_id
1 'polypeptide(L)' 'MRGQHPSDNLTSFFVTEASVSRQFVFTCPECALETDVDGDIRAELLEDGCLLCDASVTTDAFSPLTGTSTR' A
#
# COMPACT_ATOMS: atom_id res chain seq x y z
N MET A 1 -21.33 34.04 -30.93
CA MET A 1 -20.05 34.02 -30.19
C MET A 1 -20.33 33.76 -28.72
N ARG A 2 -20.67 32.51 -28.35
CA ARG A 2 -20.75 32.09 -26.94
C ARG A 2 -19.66 31.05 -26.75
N GLY A 3 -18.64 31.42 -25.98
CA GLY A 3 -17.42 30.66 -25.79
C GLY A 3 -17.71 29.32 -25.12
N GLN A 4 -17.31 28.26 -25.82
CA GLN A 4 -17.04 26.95 -25.26
C GLN A 4 -15.99 27.13 -24.15
N HIS A 5 -16.32 26.80 -22.90
CA HIS A 5 -15.36 26.66 -21.82
C HIS A 5 -14.87 25.19 -21.83
N PRO A 6 -13.63 24.88 -22.25
CA PRO A 6 -13.03 23.58 -21.97
C PRO A 6 -12.44 23.64 -20.56
N SER A 7 -13.24 23.26 -19.56
CA SER A 7 -12.76 23.04 -18.18
C SER A 7 -12.66 21.55 -17.90
N ASP A 8 -11.94 20.85 -18.79
CA ASP A 8 -11.30 19.59 -18.44
C ASP A 8 -10.08 19.96 -17.58
N ASN A 9 -10.32 20.16 -16.28
CA ASN A 9 -9.24 20.28 -15.30
C ASN A 9 -8.67 18.87 -15.11
N LEU A 10 -7.88 18.48 -16.09
CA LEU A 10 -6.85 17.45 -15.98
C LEU A 10 -6.01 17.84 -14.76
N THR A 11 -6.31 17.24 -13.62
CA THR A 11 -5.38 17.09 -12.50
C THR A 11 -4.22 16.22 -12.99
N SER A 12 -3.43 16.80 -13.89
CA SER A 12 -2.05 16.49 -14.14
C SER A 12 -1.27 17.12 -13.00
N PHE A 13 -1.24 16.44 -11.88
CA PHE A 13 -0.01 16.37 -11.12
C PHE A 13 0.13 14.91 -10.76
N PHE A 14 0.77 14.20 -11.69
CA PHE A 14 1.54 13.00 -11.42
C PHE A 14 1.78 12.84 -9.93
N VAL A 15 0.91 12.08 -9.26
CA VAL A 15 1.50 11.04 -8.45
C VAL A 15 2.19 10.22 -9.52
N THR A 16 3.49 10.46 -9.70
CA THR A 16 4.41 9.39 -10.05
C THR A 16 3.85 8.24 -9.26
N GLU A 17 3.16 7.31 -9.93
CA GLU A 17 2.75 6.08 -9.33
C GLU A 17 4.05 5.52 -8.83
N ALA A 18 4.33 5.85 -7.57
CA ALA A 18 5.30 5.20 -6.77
C ALA A 18 4.66 3.83 -6.79
N SER A 19 5.16 3.01 -7.71
CA SER A 19 5.12 1.58 -7.64
C SER A 19 5.88 1.24 -6.37
N VAL A 20 5.29 1.64 -5.25
CA VAL A 20 5.42 1.08 -3.91
C VAL A 20 5.20 -0.36 -4.25
N SER A 21 6.31 -1.06 -4.35
CA SER A 21 6.42 -2.32 -5.05
C SER A 21 5.75 -3.43 -4.26
N ARG A 22 4.86 -3.11 -3.30
CA ARG A 22 3.86 -3.97 -2.63
C ARG A 22 4.15 -5.44 -2.87
N GLN A 23 5.14 -5.93 -2.14
CA GLN A 23 5.71 -7.27 -2.29
C GLN A 23 5.07 -8.23 -1.31
N PHE A 24 4.46 -7.71 -0.25
CA PHE A 24 3.85 -8.48 0.82
C PHE A 24 2.49 -7.89 1.22
N VAL A 25 1.54 -8.75 1.56
CA VAL A 25 0.33 -8.39 2.31
C VAL A 25 0.66 -8.57 3.78
N PHE A 26 0.50 -7.52 4.57
CA PHE A 26 0.55 -7.59 6.02
C PHE A 26 -0.86 -7.78 6.57
N THR A 27 -1.05 -8.80 7.40
CA THR A 27 -2.29 -9.07 8.14
C THR A 27 -1.99 -9.11 9.64
N CYS A 28 -2.46 -8.12 10.39
CA CYS A 28 -2.24 -8.10 11.83
C CYS A 28 -3.09 -9.16 12.55
N PRO A 29 -2.51 -10.02 13.40
CA PRO A 29 -3.26 -11.06 14.13
C PRO A 29 -4.17 -10.51 15.23
N GLU A 30 -3.91 -9.30 15.74
CA GLU A 30 -4.68 -8.70 16.84
C GLU A 30 -5.86 -7.85 16.34
N CYS A 31 -5.62 -6.97 15.37
CA CYS A 31 -6.64 -6.04 14.86
C CYS A 31 -7.24 -6.46 13.51
N ALA A 32 -6.73 -7.53 12.89
CA ALA A 32 -7.13 -8.02 11.57
C ALA A 32 -6.99 -6.97 10.45
N LEU A 33 -6.08 -6.00 10.62
CA LEU A 33 -5.75 -5.05 9.56
C LEU A 33 -5.01 -5.77 8.43
N GLU A 34 -5.53 -5.65 7.22
CA GLU A 34 -4.86 -6.08 5.99
C GLU A 34 -4.37 -4.85 5.20
N THR A 35 -3.09 -4.83 4.83
CA THR A 35 -2.53 -3.77 3.97
C THR A 35 -1.36 -4.29 3.14
N ASP A 36 -1.22 -3.79 1.93
CA ASP A 36 -0.08 -4.07 1.08
C ASP A 36 1.14 -3.26 1.53
N VAL A 37 2.29 -3.92 1.68
CA VAL A 37 3.53 -3.33 2.17
C VAL A 37 4.73 -3.77 1.33
N ASP A 38 5.74 -2.90 1.30
CA ASP A 38 7.05 -3.21 0.74
C ASP A 38 7.97 -3.86 1.77
N GLY A 39 9.13 -4.35 1.31
CA GLY A 39 10.17 -4.91 2.17
C GLY A 39 10.63 -3.93 3.26
N ASP A 40 10.78 -2.64 2.95
CA ASP A 40 11.17 -1.61 3.91
C ASP A 40 10.10 -1.40 5.00
N ILE A 41 8.83 -1.28 4.60
CA ILE A 41 7.70 -1.13 5.54
C ILE A 41 7.53 -2.40 6.40
N ARG A 42 7.77 -3.58 5.82
CA ARG A 42 7.75 -4.85 6.56
C ARG A 42 8.82 -4.89 7.63
N ALA A 43 10.03 -4.40 7.36
CA ALA A 43 11.10 -4.34 8.36
C ALA A 43 10.72 -3.43 9.53
N GLU A 44 10.20 -2.23 9.25
CA GLU A 44 9.70 -1.31 10.28
C GLU A 44 8.58 -1.94 11.12
N LEU A 45 7.58 -2.57 10.49
CA LEU A 45 6.49 -3.24 11.21
C LEU A 45 6.99 -4.39 12.11
N LEU A 46 8.06 -5.08 11.73
CA LEU A 46 8.67 -6.14 12.56
C LEU A 46 9.44 -5.58 13.75
N GLU A 47 9.98 -4.36 13.64
CA GLU A 47 10.74 -3.70 14.71
C GLU A 47 9.82 -2.92 15.66
N ASP A 48 8.90 -2.11 15.12
CA ASP A 48 8.02 -1.20 15.86
C ASP A 48 6.69 -1.87 16.25
N GLY A 49 6.21 -2.81 15.45
CA GLY A 49 4.91 -3.47 15.63
C GLY A 49 3.84 -2.93 14.68
N CYS A 50 2.58 -3.28 14.94
CA CYS A 50 1.47 -2.84 14.11
C CYS A 50 1.14 -1.35 14.33
N LEU A 51 1.11 -0.54 13.26
CA LEU A 51 0.81 0.90 13.30
C LEU A 51 -0.56 1.29 13.88
N LEU A 52 -1.49 0.35 14.05
CA LEU A 52 -2.84 0.60 14.55
C LEU A 52 -3.06 0.18 16.01
N CYS A 53 -2.38 -0.87 16.46
CA CYS A 53 -2.60 -1.45 17.79
C CYS A 53 -1.30 -1.67 18.57
N ASP A 54 -0.15 -1.31 18.00
CA ASP A 54 1.19 -1.49 18.57
C ASP A 54 1.51 -2.93 18.98
N ALA A 55 0.77 -3.90 18.41
CA ALA A 55 0.99 -5.30 18.67
C ALA A 55 2.32 -5.75 18.07
N SER A 56 3.07 -6.56 18.81
CA SER A 56 4.26 -7.22 18.28
C SER A 56 3.86 -8.16 17.16
N VAL A 57 4.34 -7.89 15.96
CA VAL A 57 4.09 -8.72 14.78
C VAL A 57 5.34 -9.49 14.40
N THR A 58 5.16 -10.64 13.78
CA THR A 58 6.27 -11.48 13.32
C THR A 58 6.15 -11.71 11.82
N THR A 59 7.17 -12.35 11.23
CA THR A 59 7.19 -12.60 9.79
C THR A 59 6.03 -13.46 9.28
N ASP A 60 5.34 -14.18 10.18
CA ASP A 60 4.14 -14.96 9.88
C ASP A 60 2.94 -14.08 9.49
N ALA A 61 2.88 -12.84 10.01
CA ALA A 61 1.86 -11.85 9.67
C ALA A 61 2.00 -11.31 8.23
N PHE A 62 3.02 -11.72 7.47
CA PHE A 62 3.29 -11.24 6.13
C PHE A 62 3.14 -12.37 5.11
N SER A 63 2.17 -12.23 4.23
CA SER A 63 2.01 -13.10 3.07
C SER A 63 2.71 -12.49 1.85
N PRO A 64 3.47 -13.24 1.05
CA PRO A 64 3.99 -12.73 -0.20
C PRO A 64 2.83 -12.39 -1.14
N LEU A 65 2.83 -11.16 -1.69
CA LEU A 65 2.03 -10.82 -2.85
C LEU A 65 2.66 -11.56 -4.03
N THR A 66 2.30 -12.83 -4.21
CA THR A 66 2.59 -13.53 -5.46
C THR A 66 1.78 -12.83 -6.53
N GLY A 67 2.36 -11.81 -7.13
CA GLY A 67 1.86 -11.12 -8.31
C GLY A 67 1.88 -12.05 -9.51
N THR A 68 1.09 -13.11 -9.47
CA THR A 68 0.66 -13.83 -10.66
C THR A 68 -0.74 -13.34 -11.02
N SER A 69 -0.83 -12.09 -11.48
CA SER A 69 -1.84 -11.75 -12.48
C SER A 69 -1.26 -12.11 -13.84
N THR A 70 -1.15 -13.41 -14.09
CA THR A 70 -1.02 -13.93 -15.45
C THR A 70 -2.41 -13.86 -16.07
N ARG A 71 -2.72 -12.79 -16.81
CA ARG A 71 -3.42 -12.79 -18.11
C ARG A 71 -3.99 -11.42 -18.47
#